data_AF-A0A3M6Y3N0-F1
#
_entry.id   AF-A0A3M6Y3N0-F1
#
_cell.length_a   1.000
_cell.length_b   1.000
_cell.length_c   1.000
_cell.angle_alpha   90.00
_cell.angle_beta   90.00
_cell.angle_gamma   90.00
#
_symmetry.space_group_name_H-M   'P 1'
#
loop_
_entity.id
_entity.type
_entity.pdbx_description
1 polymer ?
#
loop_
_entity_poly.entity_id
_entity_poly.type
_entity_poly.pdbx_seq_one_letter_code
_entity_poly.pdbx_strand_id
1 'polypeptide(L)'
;MEADGGRSHLNPAGATYGTGYCDAQCPNLPWINGVANTNGSGSCCNEMDLWEANARATSYTPHPCNISSLYECAGDECGPNGVCDKSGCSFNPYALGDRDYYGYHNVVDTTKPFTVTTQFLTDDGTASGTLSEIRRLYVQHGRVIKNTVVTSNNRKVDSITDEYCNASYETFEELGGLAQMGEAIGRGMVLAFSIWNDAGQFMNWLDSGNSGPCNATEGNPEIIRATNPDTSVKFSEIRWGDIGTTYKKSHHWHG
;
A
#
# COMPACT_ATOMS: atom_id res chain seq x y z
N MET A 1 5.17 6.58 -11.41
CA MET A 1 5.43 8.00 -11.73
C MET A 1 6.80 8.16 -12.37
N GLU A 2 6.93 9.09 -13.32
CA GLU A 2 8.24 9.45 -13.90
C GLU A 2 9.11 10.20 -12.89
N ALA A 3 10.42 9.93 -12.90
CA ALA A 3 11.35 10.48 -11.91
C ALA A 3 11.48 12.01 -11.96
N ASP A 4 11.25 12.62 -13.12
CA ASP A 4 11.27 14.08 -13.31
C ASP A 4 9.87 14.72 -13.19
N GLY A 5 8.85 13.92 -12.85
CA GLY A 5 7.46 14.34 -12.71
C GLY A 5 6.76 14.66 -14.03
N GLY A 6 7.24 14.12 -15.15
CA GLY A 6 6.71 14.41 -16.49
C GLY A 6 7.21 15.75 -17.03
N ARG A 7 8.44 16.14 -16.69
CA ARG A 7 8.99 17.45 -17.05
C ARG A 7 9.08 17.58 -18.56
N SER A 8 8.54 18.67 -19.10
CA SER A 8 8.54 18.93 -20.54
C SER A 8 8.53 20.44 -20.84
N HIS A 9 8.50 20.82 -22.11
CA HIS A 9 8.29 22.22 -22.50
C HIS A 9 6.95 22.77 -22.00
N LEU A 10 5.90 21.93 -21.95
CA LEU A 10 4.58 22.31 -21.44
C LEU A 10 4.44 22.12 -19.93
N ASN A 11 5.27 21.24 -19.34
CA ASN A 11 5.41 21.08 -17.90
C ASN A 11 6.84 21.46 -17.44
N PRO A 12 7.18 22.75 -17.35
CA PRO A 12 8.45 23.18 -16.80
C PRO A 12 8.51 23.05 -15.27
N ALA A 13 7.41 22.69 -14.60
CA ALA A 13 7.34 22.53 -13.16
C ALA A 13 8.04 21.22 -12.72
N GLY A 14 7.61 20.08 -13.26
CA GLY A 14 8.20 18.76 -12.98
C GLY A 14 8.14 18.34 -11.50
N ALA A 15 8.96 17.35 -11.14
CA ALA A 15 9.02 16.77 -9.79
C ALA A 15 9.29 17.80 -8.68
N THR A 16 9.98 18.91 -9.00
CA THR A 16 10.23 20.02 -8.07
C THR A 16 8.94 20.62 -7.51
N TYR A 17 7.84 20.54 -8.26
CA TYR A 17 6.52 21.00 -7.87
C TYR A 17 5.50 19.86 -7.72
N GLY A 18 5.96 18.60 -7.68
CA GLY A 18 5.10 17.44 -7.42
C GLY A 18 4.15 17.07 -8.55
N THR A 19 4.50 17.33 -9.81
CA THR A 19 3.68 16.90 -10.96
C THR A 19 3.87 15.41 -11.28
N GLY A 20 2.95 14.83 -12.07
CA GLY A 20 3.09 13.48 -12.62
C GLY A 20 2.58 12.36 -11.71
N TYR A 21 1.69 12.67 -10.77
CA TYR A 21 1.05 11.66 -9.92
C TYR A 21 0.17 10.71 -10.73
N CYS A 22 0.24 9.44 -10.39
CA CYS A 22 -0.59 8.34 -10.89
C CYS A 22 -0.66 7.29 -9.79
N ASP A 23 -1.71 6.47 -9.81
CA ASP A 23 -1.88 5.32 -8.91
C ASP A 23 -2.79 4.27 -9.59
N ALA A 24 -3.09 3.16 -8.92
CA ALA A 24 -3.89 2.08 -9.52
C ALA A 24 -5.38 2.41 -9.59
N GLN A 25 -5.82 3.46 -8.91
CA GLN A 25 -7.20 3.97 -9.01
C GLN A 25 -7.44 4.77 -10.29
N CYS A 26 -6.39 5.06 -11.07
CA CYS A 26 -6.49 5.83 -12.31
C CYS A 26 -7.25 7.17 -12.12
N PRO A 27 -6.89 8.00 -11.13
CA PRO A 27 -7.66 9.17 -10.77
C PRO A 27 -7.79 10.14 -11.94
N ASN A 28 -8.99 10.69 -12.09
CA ASN A 28 -9.22 11.82 -12.98
C ASN A 28 -8.68 13.10 -12.32
N LEU A 29 -7.44 13.45 -12.66
CA LEU A 29 -6.76 14.62 -12.12
C LEU A 29 -6.90 15.80 -13.09
N PRO A 30 -6.98 17.06 -12.61
CA PRO A 30 -6.99 18.22 -13.50
C PRO A 30 -5.71 18.39 -14.34
N TRP A 31 -4.60 17.75 -13.93
CA TRP A 31 -3.32 17.76 -14.62
C TRP A 31 -2.72 16.35 -14.62
N ILE A 32 -2.22 15.90 -15.78
CA ILE A 32 -1.48 14.64 -15.92
C ILE A 32 -0.13 14.96 -16.57
N ASN A 33 0.97 14.46 -15.98
CA ASN A 33 2.35 14.87 -16.35
C ASN A 33 2.52 16.40 -16.47
N GLY A 34 1.80 17.16 -15.63
CA GLY A 34 1.81 18.61 -15.57
C GLY A 34 1.20 19.32 -16.79
N VAL A 35 0.46 18.61 -17.64
CA VAL A 35 -0.33 19.15 -18.74
C VAL A 35 -1.81 19.10 -18.35
N ALA A 36 -2.58 20.14 -18.71
CA ALA A 36 -4.00 20.23 -18.36
C ALA A 36 -4.80 19.09 -19.02
N ASN A 37 -5.55 18.35 -18.20
CA ASN A 37 -6.32 17.18 -18.60
C ASN A 37 -7.70 17.58 -19.14
N THR A 38 -7.74 18.17 -20.34
CA THR A 38 -9.00 18.67 -20.94
C THR A 38 -9.88 17.58 -21.55
N ASN A 39 -9.32 16.40 -21.80
CA ASN A 39 -10.04 15.22 -22.31
C ASN A 39 -10.62 14.34 -21.20
N GLY A 40 -10.30 14.62 -19.93
CA GLY A 40 -10.82 13.87 -18.79
C GLY A 40 -10.25 12.45 -18.69
N SER A 41 -8.99 12.25 -19.07
CA SER A 41 -8.29 10.97 -18.89
C SER A 41 -8.07 10.65 -17.41
N GLY A 42 -7.87 9.38 -17.08
CA GLY A 42 -7.39 8.94 -15.76
C GLY A 42 -5.87 8.75 -15.76
N SER A 43 -5.23 8.97 -14.62
CA SER A 43 -3.77 8.85 -14.46
C SER A 43 -3.39 7.52 -13.80
N CYS A 44 -3.18 6.47 -14.59
CA CYS A 44 -2.94 5.11 -14.12
C CYS A 44 -1.45 4.79 -13.94
N CYS A 45 -1.07 4.08 -12.89
CA CYS A 45 0.18 3.31 -12.86
C CYS A 45 0.15 2.23 -11.76
N ASN A 46 1.09 1.29 -11.84
CA ASN A 46 1.28 0.26 -10.81
C ASN A 46 1.52 0.94 -9.45
N GLU A 47 0.92 0.39 -8.39
CA GLU A 47 0.94 0.93 -7.05
C GLU A 47 1.28 -0.16 -6.02
N MET A 48 2.10 0.20 -5.04
CA MET A 48 2.44 -0.68 -3.92
C MET A 48 2.16 0.08 -2.63
N ASP A 49 1.01 -0.21 -2.03
CA ASP A 49 0.62 0.34 -0.74
C ASP A 49 1.38 -0.36 0.37
N LEU A 50 2.56 0.20 0.67
CA LEU A 50 3.39 -0.25 1.78
C LEU A 50 2.64 -0.16 3.11
N TRP A 51 1.82 0.87 3.29
CA TRP A 51 1.18 1.17 4.56
C TRP A 51 -0.04 2.08 4.40
N GLU A 52 -1.22 1.47 4.38
CA GLU A 52 -2.47 2.16 4.63
C GLU A 52 -2.98 1.78 6.01
N ALA A 53 -3.04 2.75 6.93
CA ALA A 53 -3.42 2.45 8.30
C ALA A 53 -3.91 3.69 9.03
N ASN A 54 -4.64 3.42 10.09
CA ASN A 54 -4.80 4.32 11.22
C ASN A 54 -4.48 3.53 12.50
N ALA A 55 -4.81 4.07 13.68
CA ALA A 55 -4.50 3.38 14.93
C ALA A 55 -5.38 2.14 15.19
N ARG A 56 -6.39 1.87 14.36
CA ARG A 56 -7.42 0.84 14.57
C ARG A 56 -7.28 -0.35 13.61
N ALA A 57 -6.77 -0.11 12.40
CA ALA A 57 -6.55 -1.13 11.39
C ALA A 57 -5.36 -0.77 10.47
N THR A 58 -4.83 -1.77 9.77
CA THR A 58 -3.77 -1.62 8.77
C THR A 58 -3.96 -2.61 7.64
N SER A 59 -3.62 -2.19 6.43
CA SER A 59 -3.45 -3.03 5.25
C SER A 59 -2.12 -2.73 4.56
N TYR A 60 -1.63 -3.71 3.83
CA TYR A 60 -0.64 -3.51 2.78
C TYR A 60 -1.05 -4.27 1.54
N THR A 61 -0.92 -3.63 0.39
CA THR A 61 -1.64 -4.06 -0.81
C THR A 61 -0.80 -3.76 -2.07
N PRO A 62 -0.39 -4.77 -2.84
CA PRO A 62 0.09 -4.58 -4.20
C PRO A 62 -1.09 -4.43 -5.19
N HIS A 63 -0.96 -3.47 -6.11
CA HIS A 63 -1.93 -3.15 -7.15
C HIS A 63 -1.26 -3.13 -8.54
N PRO A 64 -1.23 -4.25 -9.26
CA PRO A 64 -0.65 -4.33 -10.59
C PRO A 64 -1.50 -3.61 -11.63
N CYS A 65 -0.83 -3.13 -12.67
CA CYS A 65 -1.44 -2.65 -13.89
C CYS A 65 -0.70 -3.23 -15.10
N ASN A 66 -1.42 -3.57 -16.17
CA ASN A 66 -0.85 -4.15 -17.41
C ASN A 66 -0.16 -3.11 -18.33
N ILE A 67 0.38 -2.05 -17.73
CA ILE A 67 1.07 -0.92 -18.34
C ILE A 67 2.44 -0.73 -17.66
N SER A 68 3.33 -0.01 -18.31
CA SER A 68 4.64 0.36 -17.76
C SER A 68 4.71 1.86 -17.53
N SER A 69 4.88 2.30 -16.27
CA SER A 69 4.84 3.70 -15.85
C SER A 69 3.43 4.34 -15.92
N LEU A 70 3.37 5.67 -15.98
CA LEU A 70 2.14 6.45 -16.09
C LEU A 70 1.46 6.20 -17.44
N TYR A 71 0.15 5.96 -17.41
CA TYR A 71 -0.70 5.81 -18.59
C TYR A 71 -1.96 6.67 -18.45
N GLU A 72 -2.29 7.41 -19.50
CA GLU A 72 -3.53 8.18 -19.60
C GLU A 72 -4.66 7.31 -20.14
N CYS A 73 -5.47 6.74 -19.26
CA CYS A 73 -6.59 5.88 -19.67
C CYS A 73 -7.80 6.70 -20.15
N ALA A 74 -8.68 6.08 -20.93
CA ALA A 74 -10.00 6.62 -21.26
C ALA A 74 -11.11 5.56 -21.16
N GLY A 75 -12.31 5.99 -20.79
CA GLY A 75 -13.50 5.12 -20.74
C GLY A 75 -13.29 3.91 -19.83
N ASP A 76 -13.56 2.72 -20.38
CA ASP A 76 -13.51 1.46 -19.63
C ASP A 76 -12.10 1.10 -19.15
N GLU A 77 -11.04 1.63 -19.79
CA GLU A 77 -9.65 1.43 -19.34
C GLU A 77 -9.42 2.01 -17.94
N CYS A 78 -10.18 3.05 -17.55
CA CYS A 78 -10.12 3.65 -16.21
C CYS A 78 -11.05 2.94 -15.21
N GLY A 79 -11.87 2.00 -15.68
CA GLY A 79 -12.92 1.32 -14.92
C GLY A 79 -12.39 0.24 -13.98
N PRO A 80 -13.28 -0.44 -13.24
CA PRO A 80 -12.91 -1.47 -12.26
C PRO A 80 -12.19 -2.69 -12.88
N ASN A 81 -12.49 -3.01 -14.14
CA ASN A 81 -11.83 -4.08 -14.91
C ASN A 81 -10.91 -3.49 -15.99
N GLY A 82 -10.35 -2.30 -15.69
CA GLY A 82 -9.52 -1.53 -16.61
C GLY A 82 -8.08 -2.02 -16.65
N VAL A 83 -7.16 -1.10 -16.88
CA VAL A 83 -5.72 -1.41 -16.99
C VAL A 83 -5.04 -1.67 -15.64
N CYS A 84 -5.70 -1.34 -14.53
CA CYS A 84 -5.18 -1.43 -13.16
C CYS A 84 -6.12 -2.18 -12.23
N ASP A 85 -5.54 -2.95 -11.31
CA ASP A 85 -6.27 -3.60 -10.22
C ASP A 85 -6.59 -2.58 -9.13
N LYS A 86 -7.84 -2.09 -9.12
CA LYS A 86 -8.29 -1.14 -8.10
C LYS A 86 -8.45 -1.76 -6.70
N SER A 87 -8.71 -3.05 -6.62
CA SER A 87 -8.95 -3.72 -5.33
C SER A 87 -7.65 -4.10 -4.66
N GLY A 88 -6.69 -4.61 -5.44
CA GLY A 88 -5.38 -5.07 -4.97
C GLY A 88 -5.47 -6.32 -4.11
N CYS A 89 -4.33 -7.00 -3.94
CA CYS A 89 -4.25 -8.19 -3.09
C CYS A 89 -3.93 -7.83 -1.63
N SER A 90 -4.94 -7.45 -0.86
CA SER A 90 -4.73 -6.85 0.47
C SER A 90 -4.40 -7.87 1.57
N PHE A 91 -3.57 -7.46 2.54
CA PHE A 91 -3.36 -8.18 3.79
C PHE A 91 -3.68 -7.28 4.99
N ASN A 92 -4.92 -7.41 5.48
CA ASN A 92 -5.40 -6.78 6.72
C ASN A 92 -5.56 -7.86 7.82
N PRO A 93 -4.75 -7.85 8.89
CA PRO A 93 -4.82 -8.84 9.98
C PRO A 93 -6.21 -9.02 10.58
N TYR A 94 -6.95 -7.92 10.76
CA TYR A 94 -8.28 -7.93 11.36
C TYR A 94 -9.30 -8.59 10.43
N ALA A 95 -9.26 -8.25 9.12
CA ALA A 95 -10.09 -8.87 8.09
C ALA A 95 -9.83 -10.37 7.93
N LEU A 96 -8.57 -10.77 8.14
CA LEU A 96 -8.13 -12.17 8.06
C LEU A 96 -8.34 -12.95 9.37
N GLY A 97 -8.97 -12.33 10.37
CA GLY A 97 -9.49 -12.99 11.57
C GLY A 97 -8.65 -12.80 12.83
N ASP A 98 -7.46 -12.19 12.76
CA ASP A 98 -6.65 -11.88 13.94
C ASP A 98 -6.92 -10.44 14.43
N ARG A 99 -8.00 -10.32 15.20
CA ARG A 99 -8.55 -9.03 15.67
C ARG A 99 -7.75 -8.38 16.80
N ASP A 100 -6.83 -9.12 17.43
CA ASP A 100 -6.02 -8.66 18.56
C ASP A 100 -4.54 -8.43 18.17
N TYR A 101 -4.22 -8.48 16.87
CA TYR A 101 -2.85 -8.32 16.38
C TYR A 101 -2.38 -6.87 16.30
N TYR A 102 -3.19 -5.97 15.75
CA TYR A 102 -2.83 -4.56 15.53
C TYR A 102 -3.94 -3.66 16.09
N GLY A 103 -3.57 -2.65 16.87
CA GLY A 103 -4.54 -1.73 17.50
C GLY A 103 -4.09 -1.23 18.86
N TYR A 104 -4.98 -0.52 19.56
CA TYR A 104 -4.67 0.00 20.89
C TYR A 104 -4.42 -1.14 21.88
N HIS A 105 -3.19 -1.21 22.42
CA HIS A 105 -2.76 -2.24 23.38
C HIS A 105 -2.80 -3.69 22.85
N ASN A 106 -2.82 -3.87 21.54
CA ASN A 106 -2.71 -5.17 20.86
C ASN A 106 -1.24 -5.63 20.75
N VAL A 107 -0.99 -6.75 20.05
CA VAL A 107 0.38 -7.27 19.84
C VAL A 107 1.32 -6.20 19.24
N VAL A 108 0.84 -5.47 18.23
CA VAL A 108 1.39 -4.20 17.76
C VAL A 108 0.56 -3.07 18.37
N ASP A 109 1.09 -2.45 19.43
CA ASP A 109 0.36 -1.43 20.19
C ASP A 109 0.43 -0.07 19.49
N THR A 110 -0.67 0.37 18.89
CA THR A 110 -0.73 1.64 18.14
C THR A 110 -0.73 2.88 19.03
N THR A 111 -0.80 2.74 20.36
CA THR A 111 -0.63 3.88 21.29
C THR A 111 0.84 4.32 21.44
N LYS A 112 1.78 3.59 20.84
CA LYS A 112 3.22 3.85 20.88
C LYS A 112 3.82 3.80 19.47
N PRO A 113 4.92 4.52 19.21
CA PRO A 113 5.67 4.35 17.97
C PRO A 113 6.18 2.90 17.80
N PHE A 114 6.19 2.43 16.56
CA PHE A 114 6.76 1.15 16.15
C PHE A 114 7.43 1.29 14.79
N THR A 115 8.26 0.32 14.42
CA THR A 115 8.85 0.20 13.08
C THR A 115 8.00 -0.76 12.26
N VAL A 116 7.74 -0.41 11.01
CA VAL A 116 7.17 -1.29 10.00
C VAL A 116 8.28 -1.69 9.04
N THR A 117 8.38 -2.98 8.70
CA THR A 117 9.33 -3.46 7.70
C THR A 117 8.59 -4.34 6.70
N THR A 118 8.72 -3.99 5.43
CA THR A 118 8.19 -4.73 4.29
C THR A 118 9.37 -5.28 3.50
N GLN A 119 9.33 -6.56 3.16
CA GLN A 119 10.37 -7.27 2.42
C GLN A 119 9.80 -7.77 1.10
N PHE A 120 10.54 -7.52 0.02
CA PHE A 120 10.20 -7.97 -1.33
C PHE A 120 11.16 -9.11 -1.68
N LEU A 121 10.67 -10.33 -1.59
CA LEU A 121 11.45 -11.54 -1.76
C LEU A 121 11.23 -12.08 -3.18
N THR A 122 12.32 -12.38 -3.86
CA THR A 122 12.29 -12.98 -5.20
C THR A 122 12.44 -14.50 -5.11
N ASP A 123 11.92 -15.20 -6.11
CA ASP A 123 11.97 -16.65 -6.26
C ASP A 123 13.37 -17.27 -6.16
N ASP A 124 14.40 -16.57 -6.63
CA ASP A 124 15.79 -17.00 -6.61
C ASP A 124 16.66 -16.29 -5.54
N GLY A 125 16.06 -15.38 -4.76
CA GLY A 125 16.76 -14.60 -3.73
C GLY A 125 17.70 -13.51 -4.26
N THR A 126 17.64 -13.17 -5.56
CA THR A 126 18.44 -12.11 -6.19
C THR A 126 17.61 -10.88 -6.49
N ALA A 127 18.26 -9.73 -6.71
CA ALA A 127 17.56 -8.49 -7.11
C ALA A 127 16.95 -8.52 -8.53
N SER A 128 17.29 -9.53 -9.33
CA SER A 128 16.79 -9.71 -10.70
C SER A 128 15.77 -10.84 -10.84
N GLY A 129 15.51 -11.60 -9.76
CA GLY A 129 14.51 -12.66 -9.76
C GLY A 129 13.08 -12.11 -9.81
N THR A 130 12.12 -13.01 -9.99
CA THR A 130 10.70 -12.65 -10.00
C THR A 130 10.22 -12.46 -8.57
N LEU A 131 9.53 -11.34 -8.28
CA LEU A 131 8.91 -11.13 -6.96
C LEU A 131 7.93 -12.28 -6.68
N SER A 132 8.11 -12.96 -5.56
CA SER A 132 7.34 -14.15 -5.18
C SER A 132 6.67 -14.03 -3.81
N GLU A 133 7.17 -13.16 -2.93
CA GLU A 133 6.60 -12.95 -1.61
C GLU A 133 6.78 -11.51 -1.12
N ILE A 134 5.71 -10.90 -0.59
CA ILE A 134 5.77 -9.65 0.18
C ILE A 134 5.53 -9.96 1.65
N ARG A 135 6.58 -9.82 2.46
CA ARG A 135 6.57 -10.16 3.88
C ARG A 135 6.54 -8.91 4.75
N ARG A 136 5.74 -8.95 5.81
CA ARG A 136 5.62 -7.90 6.82
C ARG A 136 6.25 -8.33 8.15
N LEU A 137 6.90 -7.41 8.82
CA LEU A 137 7.20 -7.51 10.25
C LEU A 137 7.15 -6.14 10.91
N TYR A 138 7.05 -6.14 12.23
CA TYR A 138 7.09 -4.94 13.06
C TYR A 138 8.24 -5.03 14.06
N VAL A 139 8.72 -3.87 14.52
CA VAL A 139 9.61 -3.79 15.69
C VAL A 139 9.03 -2.81 16.67
N GLN A 140 8.75 -3.27 17.88
CA GLN A 140 8.24 -2.44 18.96
C GLN A 140 8.90 -2.84 20.28
N HIS A 141 9.28 -1.85 21.11
CA HIS A 141 10.00 -2.08 22.36
C HIS A 141 11.26 -2.97 22.20
N GLY A 142 11.96 -2.82 21.08
CA GLY A 142 13.16 -3.60 20.75
C GLY A 142 12.91 -5.07 20.42
N ARG A 143 11.65 -5.50 20.27
CA ARG A 143 11.27 -6.87 19.90
C ARG A 143 10.80 -6.92 18.46
N VAL A 144 11.27 -7.92 17.73
CA VAL A 144 10.75 -8.25 16.39
C VAL A 144 9.43 -8.99 16.56
N ILE A 145 8.39 -8.48 15.91
CA ILE A 145 7.05 -9.05 15.86
C ILE A 145 6.84 -9.50 14.43
N LYS A 146 6.76 -10.81 14.20
CA LYS A 146 6.43 -11.37 12.88
C LYS A 146 4.98 -11.02 12.51
N ASN A 147 4.65 -11.02 11.22
CA ASN A 147 3.26 -10.90 10.80
C ASN A 147 2.39 -11.98 11.46
N THR A 148 1.09 -11.70 11.58
CA THR A 148 0.14 -12.72 12.04
C THR A 148 0.06 -13.89 11.04
N VAL A 149 -0.20 -15.09 11.55
CA VAL A 149 -0.47 -16.27 10.75
C VAL A 149 -1.97 -16.47 10.70
N VAL A 150 -2.55 -16.32 9.52
CA VAL A 150 -4.00 -16.47 9.28
C VAL A 150 -4.29 -17.69 8.44
N THR A 151 -5.56 -18.12 8.41
CA THR A 151 -6.00 -19.20 7.53
C THR A 151 -6.68 -18.62 6.31
N SER A 152 -6.10 -18.81 5.13
CA SER A 152 -6.70 -18.50 3.83
C SER A 152 -6.73 -19.78 3.00
N ASN A 153 -7.87 -20.12 2.40
CA ASN A 153 -8.04 -21.34 1.59
C ASN A 153 -7.50 -22.64 2.22
N ASN A 154 -7.81 -22.87 3.50
CA ASN A 154 -7.34 -24.02 4.29
C ASN A 154 -5.81 -24.11 4.46
N ARG A 155 -5.08 -23.03 4.19
CA ARG A 155 -3.63 -22.92 4.36
C ARG A 155 -3.29 -21.82 5.35
N LYS A 156 -2.20 -22.00 6.08
CA LYS A 156 -1.66 -20.99 6.98
C LYS A 156 -0.72 -20.09 6.22
N VAL A 157 -1.01 -18.79 6.21
CA VAL A 157 -0.22 -17.77 5.49
C VAL A 157 0.11 -16.61 6.43
N ASP A 158 1.26 -15.98 6.21
CA ASP A 158 1.75 -14.83 7.00
C ASP A 158 2.31 -13.70 6.12
N SER A 159 2.09 -13.79 4.81
CA SER A 159 2.70 -12.97 3.78
C SER A 159 1.81 -12.99 2.53
N ILE A 160 2.04 -12.04 1.62
CA ILE A 160 1.37 -12.03 0.32
C ILE A 160 2.22 -12.84 -0.64
N THR A 161 1.59 -13.80 -1.31
CA THR A 161 2.12 -14.63 -2.41
C THR A 161 1.05 -14.72 -3.50
N ASP A 162 1.41 -15.07 -4.74
CA ASP A 162 0.39 -15.30 -5.79
C ASP A 162 -0.62 -16.38 -5.35
N GLU A 163 -0.19 -17.40 -4.59
CA GLU A 163 -1.09 -18.42 -4.05
C GLU A 163 -2.13 -17.84 -3.08
N TYR A 164 -1.73 -16.87 -2.25
CA TYR A 164 -2.64 -16.13 -1.38
C TYR A 164 -3.58 -15.23 -2.19
N CYS A 165 -3.09 -14.56 -3.24
CA CYS A 165 -3.88 -13.64 -4.04
C CYS A 165 -4.91 -14.34 -4.92
N ASN A 166 -4.50 -15.42 -5.60
CA ASN A 166 -5.37 -16.29 -6.41
C ASN A 166 -6.61 -16.81 -5.66
N ALA A 167 -6.57 -16.82 -4.32
CA ALA A 167 -7.69 -17.23 -3.50
C ALA A 167 -8.93 -16.33 -3.60
N SER A 168 -8.74 -15.03 -3.82
CA SER A 168 -9.79 -14.03 -3.59
C SER A 168 -9.65 -12.76 -4.44
N TYR A 169 -8.61 -12.66 -5.28
CA TYR A 169 -8.28 -11.46 -6.05
C TYR A 169 -8.02 -11.82 -7.52
N GLU A 170 -9.08 -12.06 -8.29
CA GLU A 170 -8.99 -12.51 -9.69
C GLU A 170 -8.27 -11.48 -10.59
N THR A 171 -8.65 -10.20 -10.50
CA THR A 171 -8.07 -9.11 -11.31
C THR A 171 -6.58 -8.92 -11.07
N PHE A 172 -6.09 -9.18 -9.84
CA PHE A 172 -4.67 -9.10 -9.50
C PHE A 172 -3.82 -9.99 -10.41
N GLU A 173 -4.27 -11.23 -10.62
CA GLU A 173 -3.57 -12.24 -11.40
C GLU A 173 -3.74 -12.00 -12.90
N GLU A 174 -4.92 -11.57 -13.34
CA GLU A 174 -5.19 -11.18 -14.72
C GLU A 174 -4.28 -10.04 -15.20
N LEU A 175 -3.89 -9.15 -14.29
CA LEU A 175 -2.98 -8.03 -14.56
C LEU A 175 -1.50 -8.34 -14.26
N GLY A 176 -1.17 -9.61 -14.03
CA GLY A 176 0.21 -10.11 -13.96
C GLY A 176 0.77 -10.31 -12.55
N GLY A 177 -0.05 -10.14 -11.52
CA GLY A 177 0.22 -10.54 -10.14
C GLY A 177 1.52 -9.96 -9.56
N LEU A 178 2.21 -10.76 -8.73
CA LEU A 178 3.47 -10.35 -8.13
C LEU A 178 4.59 -10.19 -9.17
N ALA A 179 4.58 -10.94 -10.28
CA ALA A 179 5.56 -10.77 -11.33
C ALA A 179 5.53 -9.35 -11.91
N GLN A 180 4.35 -8.85 -12.30
CA GLN A 180 4.17 -7.49 -12.81
C GLN A 180 4.54 -6.43 -11.77
N MET A 181 4.16 -6.65 -10.50
CA MET A 181 4.54 -5.76 -9.40
C MET A 181 6.05 -5.73 -9.16
N GLY A 182 6.71 -6.88 -9.23
CA GLY A 182 8.16 -7.02 -9.13
C GLY A 182 8.88 -6.25 -10.24
N GLU A 183 8.39 -6.32 -11.47
CA GLU A 183 8.93 -5.53 -12.57
C GLU A 183 8.73 -4.01 -12.34
N ALA A 184 7.56 -3.60 -11.84
CA ALA A 184 7.31 -2.19 -11.51
C ALA A 184 8.25 -1.66 -10.42
N ILE A 185 8.45 -2.44 -9.35
CA ILE A 185 9.40 -2.13 -8.28
C ILE A 185 10.84 -2.09 -8.82
N GLY A 186 11.22 -3.06 -9.65
CA GLY A 186 12.55 -3.17 -10.25
C GLY A 186 12.89 -2.02 -11.21
N ARG A 187 11.90 -1.49 -11.93
CA ARG A 187 12.06 -0.27 -12.75
C ARG A 187 12.30 0.99 -11.91
N GLY A 188 11.80 0.99 -10.67
CA GLY A 188 11.85 2.11 -9.75
C GLY A 188 10.50 2.79 -9.58
N MET A 189 10.12 3.03 -8.32
CA MET A 189 8.88 3.69 -7.94
C MET A 189 9.18 4.94 -7.10
N VAL A 190 8.27 5.91 -7.15
CA VAL A 190 8.31 7.10 -6.29
C VAL A 190 7.65 6.76 -4.95
N LEU A 191 8.29 7.15 -3.85
CA LEU A 191 7.75 6.98 -2.50
C LEU A 191 6.82 8.16 -2.17
N ALA A 192 5.54 7.87 -1.88
CA ALA A 192 4.55 8.85 -1.46
C ALA A 192 4.23 8.72 0.03
N PHE A 193 4.01 9.86 0.70
CA PHE A 193 3.47 9.93 2.06
C PHE A 193 2.26 10.84 2.05
N SER A 194 1.16 10.40 2.65
CA SER A 194 -0.07 11.17 2.71
C SER A 194 -0.78 10.98 4.05
N ILE A 195 -1.73 11.87 4.32
CA ILE A 195 -2.78 11.70 5.31
C ILE A 195 -4.07 12.17 4.66
N TRP A 196 -5.11 11.34 4.71
CA TRP A 196 -6.37 11.62 4.04
C TRP A 196 -7.53 10.97 4.79
N ASN A 197 -8.73 11.45 4.49
CA ASN A 197 -9.99 10.83 4.90
C ASN A 197 -10.87 10.67 3.65
N ASP A 198 -11.94 9.91 3.79
CA ASP A 198 -12.83 9.57 2.70
C ASP A 198 -14.24 10.09 2.98
N ALA A 199 -14.71 11.06 2.19
CA ALA A 199 -16.03 11.64 2.34
C ALA A 199 -17.16 10.76 1.77
N GLY A 200 -16.84 9.77 0.92
CA GLY A 200 -17.80 8.89 0.28
C GLY A 200 -18.10 7.66 1.12
N GLN A 201 -17.07 7.00 1.65
CA GLN A 201 -17.21 5.71 2.35
C GLN A 201 -16.57 5.67 3.74
N PHE A 202 -16.06 6.81 4.23
CA PHE A 202 -15.58 6.98 5.61
C PHE A 202 -14.45 6.04 6.00
N MET A 203 -13.64 5.57 5.04
CA MET A 203 -12.59 4.56 5.25
C MET A 203 -13.12 3.20 5.75
N ASN A 204 -14.41 2.92 5.58
CA ASN A 204 -15.01 1.67 6.07
C ASN A 204 -14.36 0.42 5.50
N TRP A 205 -13.78 0.50 4.29
CA TRP A 205 -13.03 -0.58 3.66
C TRP A 205 -11.75 -0.95 4.46
N LEU A 206 -11.17 0.01 5.19
CA LEU A 206 -9.94 -0.16 5.97
C LEU A 206 -10.22 -0.57 7.41
N ASP A 207 -11.15 0.09 8.09
CA ASP A 207 -11.22 0.03 9.56
C ASP A 207 -12.60 -0.27 10.17
N SER A 208 -13.62 -0.56 9.35
CA SER A 208 -14.96 -0.89 9.82
C SER A 208 -15.42 -2.29 9.40
N GLY A 209 -16.48 -2.78 10.05
CA GLY A 209 -17.12 -4.06 9.74
C GLY A 209 -16.16 -5.24 9.87
N ASN A 210 -15.85 -5.86 8.73
CA ASN A 210 -14.89 -6.96 8.70
C ASN A 210 -13.44 -6.48 8.73
N SER A 211 -13.15 -5.23 8.35
CA SER A 211 -11.79 -4.72 8.20
C SER A 211 -11.24 -4.05 9.47
N GLY A 212 -12.09 -3.72 10.43
CA GLY A 212 -11.65 -3.16 11.70
C GLY A 212 -12.78 -2.92 12.69
N PRO A 213 -12.43 -2.36 13.86
CA PRO A 213 -13.37 -2.19 14.98
C PRO A 213 -14.16 -0.88 14.94
N CYS A 214 -13.93 0.02 13.98
CA CYS A 214 -14.66 1.28 13.87
C CYS A 214 -16.11 1.03 13.48
N ASN A 215 -17.04 1.83 14.00
CA ASN A 215 -18.41 1.77 13.52
C ASN A 215 -18.53 2.46 12.13
N ALA A 216 -19.56 2.11 11.37
CA ALA A 216 -19.70 2.51 9.97
C ALA A 216 -19.85 4.02 9.71
N THR A 217 -20.06 4.84 10.75
CA THR A 217 -20.20 6.30 10.65
C THR A 217 -19.10 7.07 11.38
N GLU A 218 -18.20 6.38 12.09
CA GLU A 218 -17.13 6.99 12.92
C GLU A 218 -16.12 7.76 12.07
N GLY A 219 -15.83 7.25 10.88
CA GLY A 219 -14.86 7.83 9.94
C GLY A 219 -15.38 9.03 9.12
N ASN A 220 -16.57 9.56 9.42
CA ASN A 220 -17.11 10.72 8.71
C ASN A 220 -16.16 11.94 8.85
N PRO A 221 -15.68 12.54 7.75
CA PRO A 221 -14.76 13.68 7.81
C PRO A 221 -15.26 14.89 8.60
N GLU A 222 -16.58 15.12 8.66
CA GLU A 222 -17.14 16.19 9.49
C GLU A 222 -16.97 15.91 10.99
N ILE A 223 -17.19 14.66 11.40
CA ILE A 223 -16.96 14.22 12.78
C ILE A 223 -15.47 14.31 13.10
N ILE A 224 -14.60 13.80 12.21
CA ILE A 224 -13.14 13.86 12.42
C ILE A 224 -12.67 15.32 12.58
N ARG A 225 -13.07 16.23 11.69
CA ARG A 225 -12.71 17.65 11.80
C ARG A 225 -13.23 18.30 13.07
N ALA A 226 -14.42 17.92 13.55
CA ALA A 226 -15.00 18.49 14.76
C ALA A 226 -14.34 17.95 16.05
N THR A 227 -13.89 16.70 16.05
CA THR A 227 -13.47 15.97 17.25
C THR A 227 -11.96 15.74 17.36
N ASN A 228 -11.28 15.58 16.23
CA ASN A 228 -9.85 15.30 16.13
C ASN A 228 -9.20 16.17 15.03
N PRO A 229 -9.31 17.52 15.10
CA PRO A 229 -8.77 18.43 14.07
C PRO A 229 -7.25 18.42 14.00
N ASP A 230 -6.58 17.97 15.06
CA ASP A 230 -5.13 17.86 15.21
C ASP A 230 -4.57 16.48 14.80
N THR A 231 -5.41 15.64 14.18
CA THR A 231 -4.99 14.34 13.65
C THR A 231 -3.77 14.50 12.74
N SER A 232 -2.76 13.67 12.98
CA SER A 232 -1.50 13.73 12.27
C SER A 232 -0.82 12.36 12.27
N VAL A 233 0.09 12.18 11.32
CA VAL A 233 0.96 11.01 11.22
C VAL A 233 2.40 11.48 11.16
N LYS A 234 3.29 10.73 11.82
CA LYS A 234 4.73 11.00 11.80
C LYS A 234 5.48 9.79 11.28
N PHE A 235 5.98 9.89 10.06
CA PHE A 235 6.95 8.96 9.52
C PHE A 235 8.37 9.42 9.88
N SER A 236 9.24 8.47 10.23
CA SER A 236 10.65 8.75 10.58
C SER A 236 11.50 7.51 10.38
N GLU A 237 12.82 7.66 10.39
CA GLU A 237 13.76 6.53 10.27
C GLU A 237 13.56 5.69 9.00
N ILE A 238 13.23 6.34 7.88
CA ILE A 238 13.01 5.69 6.57
C ILE A 238 14.33 5.06 6.11
N ARG A 239 14.30 3.75 5.86
CA ARG A 239 15.46 2.92 5.48
C ARG A 239 15.04 1.92 4.42
N TRP A 240 15.90 1.71 3.43
CA TRP A 240 15.77 0.64 2.42
C TRP A 240 17.15 0.06 2.13
N GLY A 241 17.20 -1.18 1.68
CA GLY A 241 18.45 -1.91 1.41
C GLY A 241 18.25 -3.42 1.50
N ASP A 242 19.36 -4.15 1.60
CA ASP A 242 19.35 -5.62 1.61
C ASP A 242 18.49 -6.20 2.72
N ILE A 243 17.89 -7.37 2.43
CA ILE A 243 16.99 -8.06 3.35
C ILE A 243 17.66 -8.29 4.71
N GLY A 244 17.00 -7.81 5.78
CA GLY A 244 17.46 -7.98 7.16
C GLY A 244 18.45 -6.93 7.66
N THR A 245 18.79 -5.91 6.86
CA THR A 245 19.75 -4.85 7.25
C THR A 245 19.09 -3.58 7.82
N THR A 246 17.77 -3.43 7.67
CA THR A 246 17.05 -2.18 7.96
C THR A 246 16.39 -2.15 9.35
N TYR A 247 16.48 -3.23 10.13
CA TYR A 247 15.96 -3.30 11.49
C TYR A 247 16.90 -4.06 12.43
N LYS A 248 16.88 -3.73 13.72
CA LYS A 248 17.72 -4.39 14.74
C LYS A 248 16.99 -5.63 15.26
N LYS A 249 17.64 -6.80 15.16
CA LYS A 249 17.27 -7.98 15.94
C LYS A 249 17.81 -7.78 17.35
N SER A 250 16.99 -7.89 18.39
CA SER A 250 17.52 -7.88 19.76
C SER A 250 18.48 -9.06 19.93
N HIS A 251 19.75 -8.78 20.18
CA HIS A 251 20.67 -9.79 20.69
C HIS A 251 20.28 -10.05 22.14
N HIS A 252 19.53 -11.14 22.39
CA HIS A 252 19.53 -11.73 23.71
C HIS A 252 20.95 -12.25 23.97
N TRP A 253 21.73 -11.47 24.72
CA TRP A 253 22.89 -11.99 25.42
C TRP A 253 22.38 -13.01 26.44
N HIS A 254 22.53 -14.29 26.13
CA HIS A 254 22.51 -15.33 27.15
C HIS A 254 23.82 -15.20 27.93
N GLY A 255 23.73 -14.62 29.12
CA GLY A 255 24.70 -14.78 30.20
C GLY A 255 24.13 -15.69 31.27
#